data_AF-A0A922M7T1-F1
#
_entry.id   AF-A0A922M7T1-F1
#
_cell.length_a   1.000
_cell.length_b   1.000
_cell.length_c   1.000
_cell.angle_alpha   90.00
_cell.angle_beta   90.00
_cell.angle_gamma   90.00
#
_symmetry.space_group_name_H-M   'P 1'
#
loop_
_entity.id
_entity.type
_entity.pdbx_description
1 polymer ?
#
loop_
_entity_poly.entity_id
_entity_poly.type
_entity_poly.pdbx_seq_one_letter_code
_entity_poly.pdbx_strand_id
1 'polypeptide(L)'
;MKLLGKSWKYINEGNVHIVVQILDTNHVLRLIKEDERTDPESVYDHVNFVNLIMVPLLRNKFYGKEEAIEISQYDLEQLSKMLLPHRPQNRVFKSVLSQIAIKATNLSIVSSQCETNFCIEIKPKEGFISNSLRKYSTCYYCLKQHLKLRMGAITQTSKYCPLDLFSGQRERMKLSLLNMIKNAQNNFKIFKNGLLVYNEKSEQGDFDYILKDMNYFSDLDQFLDFIIDILLSDINQPYIKLEQSKKHSLHDKPNQCYEGQHLKSNSFLYNLLQLQKMTDSYLFDMENEGNKHSKYVKKLIEQLSTLDLDLNIEKDRETFLKTSNPIHLALISAVAKDCSIMISFSTNFVENYPYVDTGDSKIFYKLAVTDLEPKSPNTLVKRKDTEKKMIEIYEKYRESLEKEQQCKIQPHSETRAKQLEAWQQLITEYLKTTKQSTIDIRESQNSPLFNNTEINRKLSQEAILTILEDMAKTGRAAPVDKSKNIWEVYWHSLDEWGNLIYNWACNNGMNNSVCTLFELREGENTADQEFHGLDMNVLVKALKNLEVKGRCELIEFDDNQGVKFF
;
A
#
# COMPACT_ATOMS: atom_id res chain seq x y z
N MET A 1 2.05 -47.64 7.52
CA MET A 1 0.84 -47.42 8.32
C MET A 1 -0.22 -46.78 7.44
N LYS A 2 -1.51 -47.15 7.61
CA LYS A 2 -2.64 -46.46 6.98
C LYS A 2 -3.32 -45.59 8.01
N LEU A 3 -3.78 -44.41 7.64
CA LEU A 3 -4.55 -43.52 8.50
C LEU A 3 -5.99 -43.50 8.00
N LEU A 4 -6.96 -43.77 8.89
CA LEU A 4 -8.37 -44.02 8.51
C LEU A 4 -8.49 -45.11 7.42
N GLY A 5 -7.64 -46.14 7.46
CA GLY A 5 -7.64 -47.22 6.48
C GLY A 5 -7.10 -46.83 5.09
N LYS A 6 -6.52 -45.64 4.91
CA LYS A 6 -5.99 -45.13 3.64
C LYS A 6 -4.53 -44.70 3.75
N SER A 7 -3.84 -44.65 2.60
CA SER A 7 -2.49 -44.06 2.52
C SER A 7 -2.57 -42.54 2.69
N TRP A 8 -1.50 -41.91 3.15
CA TRP A 8 -1.48 -40.48 3.40
C TRP A 8 -0.17 -39.84 2.93
N LYS A 9 -0.20 -38.52 2.74
CA LYS A 9 0.95 -37.71 2.31
C LYS A 9 1.05 -36.44 3.14
N TYR A 10 2.24 -36.07 3.59
CA TYR A 10 2.49 -34.77 4.23
C TYR A 10 2.27 -33.62 3.24
N ILE A 11 1.51 -32.60 3.64
CA ILE A 11 1.32 -31.38 2.84
C ILE A 11 2.19 -30.25 3.40
N ASN A 12 1.90 -29.82 4.63
CA ASN A 12 2.59 -28.71 5.29
C ASN A 12 2.34 -28.73 6.80
N GLU A 13 3.00 -27.84 7.54
CA GLU A 13 2.69 -27.58 8.94
C GLU A 13 2.77 -26.10 9.32
N GLY A 14 1.83 -25.67 10.15
CA GLY A 14 1.81 -24.34 10.78
C GLY A 14 2.27 -24.39 12.24
N ASN A 15 1.96 -23.34 13.00
CA ASN A 15 2.22 -23.32 14.44
C ASN A 15 1.32 -24.28 15.22
N VAL A 16 0.06 -24.44 14.77
CA VAL A 16 -0.99 -25.19 15.49
C VAL A 16 -1.24 -26.56 14.88
N HIS A 17 -1.18 -26.68 13.55
CA HIS A 17 -1.55 -27.92 12.86
C HIS A 17 -0.43 -28.49 11.99
N ILE A 18 -0.39 -29.81 11.86
CA ILE A 18 0.24 -30.52 10.75
C ILE A 18 -0.87 -30.99 9.82
N VAL A 19 -0.75 -30.74 8.52
CA VAL A 19 -1.77 -31.14 7.54
C VAL A 19 -1.24 -32.31 6.71
N VAL A 20 -2.01 -33.40 6.70
CA VAL A 20 -1.75 -34.56 5.84
C VAL A 20 -2.92 -34.77 4.89
N GLN A 21 -2.63 -35.10 3.64
CA GLN A 21 -3.61 -35.54 2.66
C GLN A 21 -3.95 -37.00 2.89
N ILE A 22 -5.23 -37.35 2.85
CA ILE A 22 -5.66 -38.76 2.77
C ILE A 22 -5.80 -39.12 1.29
N LEU A 23 -4.92 -39.98 0.79
CA LEU A 23 -4.85 -40.34 -0.63
C LEU A 23 -6.14 -41.08 -1.06
N ASP A 24 -6.47 -40.95 -2.34
CA ASP A 24 -7.70 -41.48 -2.95
C ASP A 24 -9.00 -40.95 -2.32
N THR A 25 -8.93 -39.80 -1.64
CA THR A 25 -10.07 -39.10 -1.07
C THR A 25 -9.96 -37.60 -1.31
N ASN A 26 -11.06 -36.88 -1.08
CA ASN A 26 -11.10 -35.42 -1.11
C ASN A 26 -10.89 -34.81 0.29
N HIS A 27 -10.18 -35.50 1.18
CA HIS A 27 -9.99 -35.06 2.57
C HIS A 27 -8.54 -34.80 2.93
N VAL A 28 -8.36 -33.86 3.85
CA VAL A 28 -7.13 -33.66 4.60
C VAL A 28 -7.43 -33.92 6.07
N LEU A 29 -6.40 -34.34 6.80
CA LEU A 29 -6.44 -34.40 8.24
C LEU A 29 -5.50 -33.34 8.82
N ARG A 30 -6.04 -32.50 9.71
CA ARG A 30 -5.31 -31.50 10.46
C ARG A 30 -5.01 -32.06 11.85
N LEU A 31 -3.80 -32.54 12.03
CA LEU A 31 -3.29 -33.03 13.31
C LEU A 31 -2.97 -31.83 14.20
N ILE A 32 -3.51 -31.80 15.41
CA ILE A 32 -3.34 -30.68 16.34
C ILE A 32 -2.04 -30.89 17.12
N LYS A 33 -1.21 -29.86 17.21
CA LYS A 33 -0.04 -29.83 18.09
C LYS A 33 -0.52 -29.37 19.46
N GLU A 34 -0.41 -30.24 20.45
CA GLU A 34 -0.77 -29.91 21.83
C GLU A 34 0.16 -28.82 22.37
N ASP A 35 -0.44 -27.82 22.99
CA ASP A 35 0.18 -27.00 24.02
C ASP A 35 -0.56 -27.24 25.35
N GLU A 36 0.00 -26.74 26.47
CA GLU A 36 -0.60 -26.85 27.82
C GLU A 36 -2.04 -26.27 27.92
N ARG A 37 -2.60 -25.70 26.85
CA ARG A 37 -3.89 -25.00 26.81
C ARG A 37 -4.93 -25.67 25.91
N THR A 38 -4.64 -26.82 25.31
CA THR A 38 -5.55 -27.47 24.35
C THR A 38 -6.64 -28.27 25.09
N ASP A 39 -7.82 -27.67 25.25
CA ASP A 39 -9.01 -28.33 25.79
C ASP A 39 -9.72 -29.15 24.68
N PRO A 40 -9.92 -30.47 24.84
CA PRO A 40 -10.68 -31.29 23.89
C PRO A 40 -12.06 -30.73 23.52
N GLU A 41 -12.81 -30.18 24.49
CA GLU A 41 -14.15 -29.60 24.26
C GLU A 41 -14.05 -28.41 23.29
N SER A 42 -12.97 -27.64 23.37
CA SER A 42 -12.72 -26.50 22.48
C SER A 42 -12.58 -26.89 21.01
N VAL A 43 -12.05 -28.08 20.71
CA VAL A 43 -11.89 -28.56 19.32
C VAL A 43 -13.26 -28.83 18.69
N TYR A 44 -14.18 -29.45 19.43
CA TYR A 44 -15.55 -29.67 18.97
C TYR A 44 -16.30 -28.35 18.78
N ASP A 45 -16.14 -27.40 19.71
CA ASP A 45 -16.69 -26.06 19.58
C ASP A 45 -16.16 -25.33 18.33
N HIS A 46 -14.87 -25.45 18.03
CA HIS A 46 -14.28 -24.87 16.81
C HIS A 46 -14.85 -25.49 15.54
N VAL A 47 -14.97 -26.82 15.48
CA VAL A 47 -15.58 -27.53 14.34
C VAL A 47 -17.04 -27.13 14.17
N ASN A 48 -17.81 -27.03 15.26
CA ASN A 48 -19.20 -26.58 15.24
C ASN A 48 -19.32 -25.11 14.82
N PHE A 49 -18.41 -24.24 15.27
CA PHE A 49 -18.36 -22.84 14.83
C PHE A 49 -18.17 -22.73 13.31
N VAL A 50 -17.25 -23.51 12.75
CA VAL A 50 -17.03 -23.52 11.28
C VAL A 50 -18.28 -24.02 10.56
N ASN A 51 -18.79 -25.19 10.96
CA ASN A 51 -19.88 -25.88 10.26
C ASN A 51 -21.23 -25.17 10.40
N LEU A 52 -21.57 -24.65 11.58
CA LEU A 52 -22.90 -24.11 11.89
C LEU A 52 -22.97 -22.59 11.73
N ILE A 53 -21.84 -21.89 11.81
CA ILE A 53 -21.81 -20.42 11.78
C ILE A 53 -21.08 -19.90 10.53
N MET A 54 -19.78 -20.16 10.39
CA MET A 54 -18.99 -19.51 9.34
C MET A 54 -19.36 -19.98 7.93
N VAL A 55 -19.51 -21.29 7.71
CA VAL A 55 -19.86 -21.87 6.40
C VAL A 55 -21.24 -21.39 5.93
N PRO A 56 -22.31 -21.44 6.76
CA PRO A 56 -23.62 -20.92 6.36
C PRO A 56 -23.66 -19.40 6.14
N LEU A 57 -23.00 -18.61 7.00
CA LEU A 57 -22.95 -17.14 6.84
C LEU A 57 -22.24 -16.72 5.54
N LEU A 58 -21.20 -17.46 5.13
CA LEU A 58 -20.48 -17.22 3.87
C LEU A 58 -21.14 -17.87 2.65
N ARG A 59 -22.21 -18.66 2.84
CA ARG A 59 -22.87 -19.45 1.80
C ARG A 59 -21.85 -20.33 1.04
N ASN A 60 -20.91 -20.92 1.77
CA ASN A 60 -19.73 -21.60 1.21
C ASN A 60 -20.07 -23.03 0.70
N LYS A 61 -20.72 -23.10 -0.47
CA LYS A 61 -21.35 -24.32 -1.03
C LYS A 61 -20.43 -25.53 -1.14
N PHE A 62 -19.16 -25.34 -1.50
CA PHE A 62 -18.22 -26.45 -1.74
C PHE A 62 -17.33 -26.78 -0.53
N TYR A 63 -17.66 -26.23 0.63
CA TYR A 63 -17.01 -26.58 1.89
C TYR A 63 -17.75 -27.75 2.52
N GLY A 64 -17.14 -28.94 2.46
CA GLY A 64 -17.68 -30.10 3.15
C GLY A 64 -17.53 -29.97 4.68
N LYS A 65 -18.43 -30.62 5.41
CA LYS A 65 -18.48 -30.62 6.87
C LYS A 65 -17.13 -31.07 7.47
N GLU A 66 -16.65 -30.31 8.46
CA GLU A 66 -15.52 -30.72 9.28
C GLU A 66 -15.96 -31.71 10.36
N GLU A 67 -15.09 -32.68 10.66
CA GLU A 67 -15.32 -33.69 11.69
C GLU A 67 -14.12 -33.71 12.66
N ALA A 68 -14.39 -33.56 13.94
CA ALA A 68 -13.42 -33.91 14.97
C ALA A 68 -13.38 -35.44 15.09
N ILE A 69 -12.21 -36.03 14.87
CA ILE A 69 -11.98 -37.46 14.94
C ILE A 69 -10.96 -37.79 16.02
N GLU A 70 -11.14 -38.94 16.66
CA GLU A 70 -10.20 -39.47 17.64
C GLU A 70 -9.24 -40.45 16.96
N ILE A 71 -7.96 -40.34 17.28
CA ILE A 71 -6.86 -41.19 16.82
C ILE A 71 -6.33 -41.91 18.04
N SER A 72 -6.21 -43.24 17.95
CA SER A 72 -5.66 -44.02 19.04
C SER A 72 -4.23 -43.58 19.38
N GLN A 73 -3.88 -43.61 20.67
CA GLN A 73 -2.52 -43.31 21.13
C GLN A 73 -1.45 -44.11 20.35
N TYR A 74 -1.72 -45.39 20.09
CA TYR A 74 -0.82 -46.25 19.30
C TYR A 74 -0.61 -45.71 17.89
N ASP A 75 -1.70 -45.38 17.18
CA ASP A 75 -1.62 -44.84 15.82
C ASP A 75 -0.91 -43.50 15.79
N LEU A 76 -1.17 -42.65 16.79
CA LEU A 76 -0.56 -41.32 16.90
C LEU A 76 0.97 -41.40 17.07
N GLU A 77 1.45 -42.35 17.88
CA GLU A 77 2.89 -42.59 18.06
C GLU A 77 3.57 -43.10 16.78
N GLN A 78 2.91 -44.00 16.05
CA GLN A 78 3.42 -44.48 14.75
C GLN A 78 3.43 -43.35 13.72
N LEU A 79 2.36 -42.57 13.66
CA LEU A 79 2.23 -41.42 12.76
C LEU A 79 3.30 -40.36 13.05
N SER A 80 3.52 -40.03 14.33
CA SER A 80 4.53 -39.07 14.75
C SER A 80 5.93 -39.49 14.27
N LYS A 81 6.30 -40.77 14.44
CA LYS A 81 7.55 -41.33 13.92
C LYS A 81 7.67 -41.22 12.40
N MET A 82 6.60 -41.54 11.68
CA MET A 82 6.58 -41.45 10.21
C MET A 82 6.61 -40.03 9.67
N LEU A 83 6.12 -39.05 10.44
CA LEU A 83 6.16 -37.64 10.05
C LEU A 83 7.55 -37.02 10.21
N LEU A 84 8.36 -37.48 11.18
CA LEU A 84 9.67 -36.89 11.51
C LEU A 84 10.54 -36.54 10.28
N PRO A 85 10.73 -37.41 9.27
CA PRO A 85 11.60 -37.11 8.13
C PRO A 85 11.07 -35.99 7.22
N HIS A 86 9.77 -35.72 7.24
CA HIS A 86 9.12 -34.74 6.37
C HIS A 86 9.00 -33.35 7.02
N ARG A 87 9.20 -33.26 8.33
CA ARG A 87 8.97 -32.03 9.09
C ARG A 87 10.19 -31.10 9.08
N PRO A 88 10.02 -29.79 8.93
CA PRO A 88 11.15 -28.84 8.99
C PRO A 88 11.86 -28.89 10.34
N GLN A 89 13.20 -28.88 10.33
CA GLN A 89 14.03 -29.04 11.54
C GLN A 89 13.67 -28.04 12.66
N ASN A 90 13.33 -26.80 12.31
CA ASN A 90 12.91 -25.75 13.25
C ASN A 90 11.51 -25.97 13.87
N ARG A 91 10.77 -27.00 13.44
CA ARG A 91 9.40 -27.31 13.89
C ARG A 91 9.28 -28.63 14.67
N VAL A 92 10.31 -29.48 14.66
CA VAL A 92 10.27 -30.83 15.24
C VAL A 92 10.18 -30.82 16.78
N PHE A 93 10.85 -29.87 17.44
CA PHE A 93 11.10 -29.91 18.89
C PHE A 93 9.89 -29.55 19.79
N LYS A 94 8.73 -29.16 19.24
CA LYS A 94 7.63 -28.52 20.01
C LYS A 94 6.25 -29.15 19.80
N SER A 95 6.14 -30.44 19.57
CA SER A 95 4.85 -31.01 19.13
C SER A 95 4.61 -32.40 19.68
N VAL A 96 4.02 -32.45 20.87
CA VAL A 96 3.11 -33.55 21.20
C VAL A 96 1.89 -33.37 20.31
N LEU A 97 1.38 -34.46 19.73
CA LEU A 97 0.16 -34.40 18.92
C LEU A 97 -1.03 -34.76 19.79
N SER A 98 -2.18 -34.13 19.52
CA SER A 98 -3.42 -34.48 20.19
C SER A 98 -4.00 -35.76 19.62
N GLN A 99 -4.67 -36.53 20.47
CA GLN A 99 -5.50 -37.66 20.04
C GLN A 99 -6.71 -37.18 19.23
N ILE A 100 -7.09 -35.91 19.31
CA ILE A 100 -8.12 -35.33 18.45
C ILE A 100 -7.48 -34.67 17.23
N ALA A 101 -8.01 -34.98 16.05
CA ALA A 101 -7.65 -34.35 14.80
C ALA A 101 -8.90 -33.86 14.05
N ILE A 102 -8.73 -32.91 13.14
CA ILE A 102 -9.84 -32.35 12.36
C ILE A 102 -9.76 -32.91 10.94
N LYS A 103 -10.72 -33.74 10.56
CA LYS A 103 -10.92 -34.19 9.19
C LYS A 103 -11.69 -33.10 8.44
N ALA A 104 -11.09 -32.56 7.39
CA ALA A 104 -11.64 -31.47 6.60
C ALA A 104 -11.58 -31.79 5.10
N THR A 105 -12.36 -31.07 4.30
CA THR A 105 -12.31 -31.20 2.84
C THR A 105 -10.98 -30.63 2.33
N ASN A 106 -10.34 -31.34 1.38
CA ASN A 106 -9.21 -30.79 0.64
C ASN A 106 -9.72 -29.72 -0.33
N LEU A 107 -9.41 -28.46 -0.01
CA LEU A 107 -9.84 -27.32 -0.82
C LEU A 107 -8.86 -26.97 -1.93
N SER A 108 -7.66 -27.58 -1.94
CA SER A 108 -6.61 -27.34 -2.94
C SER A 108 -6.76 -28.15 -4.24
N ILE A 109 -7.82 -28.97 -4.31
CA ILE A 109 -8.17 -29.77 -5.48
C ILE A 109 -9.68 -29.63 -5.77
N VAL A 110 -10.05 -29.76 -7.03
CA VAL A 110 -11.46 -29.89 -7.44
C VAL A 110 -11.94 -31.30 -7.06
N SER A 111 -11.20 -32.31 -7.52
CA SER A 111 -11.45 -33.72 -7.25
C SER A 111 -10.15 -34.52 -7.29
N SER A 112 -10.07 -35.58 -6.49
CA SER A 112 -9.01 -36.60 -6.58
C SER A 112 -9.01 -37.37 -7.90
N GLN A 113 -10.09 -37.28 -8.68
CA GLN A 113 -10.20 -37.89 -10.02
C GLN A 113 -9.57 -37.03 -11.12
N CYS A 114 -9.32 -35.74 -10.88
CA CYS A 114 -8.67 -34.88 -11.86
C CYS A 114 -7.17 -35.18 -11.89
N GLU A 115 -6.61 -35.43 -13.09
CA GLU A 115 -5.18 -35.68 -13.28
C GLU A 115 -4.33 -34.49 -12.85
N THR A 116 -4.79 -33.28 -13.20
CA THR A 116 -4.15 -32.01 -12.83
C THR A 116 -5.14 -31.08 -12.17
N ASN A 117 -4.82 -30.64 -10.96
CA ASN A 117 -5.54 -29.65 -10.18
C ASN A 117 -4.63 -28.45 -9.96
N PHE A 118 -5.13 -27.25 -10.27
CA PHE A 118 -4.53 -26.02 -9.80
C PHE A 118 -5.41 -25.39 -8.74
N CYS A 119 -4.82 -24.67 -7.80
CA CYS A 119 -5.56 -23.90 -6.80
C CYS A 119 -4.87 -22.57 -6.55
N ILE A 120 -5.65 -21.49 -6.54
CA ILE A 120 -5.21 -20.17 -6.13
C ILE A 120 -5.76 -19.90 -4.74
N GLU A 121 -4.89 -19.52 -3.81
CA GLU A 121 -5.26 -19.03 -2.49
C GLU A 121 -5.05 -17.52 -2.44
N ILE A 122 -6.15 -16.78 -2.24
CA ILE A 122 -6.17 -15.32 -2.09
C ILE A 122 -6.55 -15.00 -0.66
N LYS A 123 -5.72 -14.24 0.05
CA LYS A 123 -6.07 -13.65 1.34
C LYS A 123 -6.50 -12.20 1.14
N PRO A 124 -7.81 -11.93 0.96
CA PRO A 124 -8.29 -10.65 0.44
C PRO A 124 -8.15 -9.51 1.46
N LYS A 125 -8.03 -9.82 2.76
CA LYS A 125 -8.04 -8.82 3.84
C LYS A 125 -9.34 -8.01 3.83
N GLU A 126 -9.33 -6.88 4.54
CA GLU A 126 -10.51 -6.06 4.80
C GLU A 126 -10.87 -5.16 3.61
N GLY A 127 -12.04 -5.38 3.02
CA GLY A 127 -12.53 -4.72 1.81
C GLY A 127 -13.26 -3.39 1.99
N PHE A 128 -13.13 -2.74 3.15
CA PHE A 128 -13.74 -1.44 3.45
C PHE A 128 -12.81 -0.56 4.27
N ILE A 129 -13.13 0.74 4.37
CA ILE A 129 -12.41 1.68 5.23
C ILE A 129 -13.20 1.84 6.52
N SER A 130 -12.61 1.45 7.65
CA SER A 130 -13.23 1.66 8.98
C SER A 130 -13.38 3.15 9.28
N ASN A 131 -14.38 3.49 10.08
CA ASN A 131 -14.71 4.90 10.39
C ASN A 131 -13.51 5.70 10.93
N SER A 132 -12.68 5.08 11.78
CA SER A 132 -11.45 5.66 12.32
C SER A 132 -10.40 6.04 11.26
N LEU A 133 -10.41 5.37 10.11
CA LEU A 133 -9.42 5.51 9.05
C LEU A 133 -9.89 6.37 7.88
N ARG A 134 -11.19 6.72 7.83
CA ARG A 134 -11.77 7.52 6.73
C ARG A 134 -11.04 8.86 6.52
N LYS A 135 -10.60 9.52 7.60
CA LYS A 135 -9.85 10.80 7.52
C LYS A 135 -8.50 10.71 6.79
N TYR A 136 -7.94 9.51 6.67
CA TYR A 136 -6.67 9.28 5.96
C TYR A 136 -6.86 8.81 4.53
N SER A 137 -8.12 8.57 4.09
CA SER A 137 -8.45 7.99 2.78
C SER A 137 -7.61 6.76 2.45
N THR A 138 -7.26 5.95 3.46
CA THR A 138 -6.34 4.81 3.33
C THR A 138 -6.90 3.62 4.11
N CYS A 139 -6.96 2.45 3.47
CA CYS A 139 -7.50 1.26 4.12
C CYS A 139 -6.50 0.66 5.14
N TYR A 140 -7.03 -0.18 6.04
CA TYR A 140 -6.24 -0.83 7.09
C TYR A 140 -5.01 -1.57 6.54
N TYR A 141 -5.16 -2.29 5.41
CA TYR A 141 -4.05 -3.03 4.80
C TYR A 141 -2.93 -2.10 4.32
N CYS A 142 -3.27 -1.04 3.59
CA CYS A 142 -2.30 -0.09 3.06
C CYS A 142 -1.55 0.63 4.19
N LEU A 143 -2.24 1.07 5.25
CA LEU A 143 -1.59 1.65 6.43
C LEU A 143 -0.65 0.65 7.11
N LYS A 144 -1.07 -0.62 7.21
CA LYS A 144 -0.26 -1.68 7.82
C LYS A 144 1.04 -1.95 7.07
N GLN A 145 1.10 -1.71 5.76
CA GLN A 145 2.33 -1.86 4.99
C GLN A 145 3.42 -0.88 5.48
N HIS A 146 3.07 0.35 5.85
CA HIS A 146 4.03 1.31 6.42
C HIS A 146 4.57 0.87 7.78
N LEU A 147 3.70 0.33 8.64
CA LEU A 147 4.12 -0.25 9.92
C LEU A 147 5.07 -1.44 9.70
N LYS A 148 4.72 -2.37 8.80
CA LYS A 148 5.57 -3.52 8.46
C LYS A 148 6.94 -3.08 7.94
N LEU A 149 6.98 -2.08 7.05
CA LEU A 149 8.22 -1.55 6.49
C LEU A 149 9.09 -0.94 7.60
N ARG A 150 8.50 -0.11 8.48
CA ARG A 150 9.22 0.51 9.60
C ARG A 150 9.76 -0.51 10.61
N MET A 151 9.07 -1.63 10.78
CA MET A 151 9.50 -2.75 11.63
C MET A 151 10.53 -3.68 10.94
N GLY A 152 10.87 -3.45 9.67
CA GLY A 152 11.75 -4.33 8.90
C GLY A 152 11.12 -5.69 8.54
N ALA A 153 9.80 -5.84 8.70
CA ALA A 153 9.09 -7.09 8.39
C ALA A 153 8.87 -7.30 6.89
N ILE A 154 9.00 -6.24 6.08
CA ILE A 154 8.99 -6.26 4.62
C ILE A 154 10.06 -5.30 4.11
N THR A 155 10.60 -5.56 2.92
CA THR A 155 11.60 -4.70 2.26
C THR A 155 10.95 -3.59 1.44
N GLN A 156 9.74 -3.84 0.92
CA GLN A 156 8.97 -2.89 0.13
C GLN A 156 7.47 -3.05 0.42
N THR A 157 6.72 -1.95 0.32
CA THR A 157 5.27 -1.97 0.49
C THR A 157 4.59 -2.63 -0.70
N SER A 158 3.57 -3.46 -0.46
CA SER A 158 2.76 -4.00 -1.55
C SER A 158 1.84 -2.92 -2.12
N LYS A 159 1.77 -2.85 -3.46
CA LYS A 159 0.79 -2.01 -4.17
C LYS A 159 -0.63 -2.61 -4.10
N TYR A 160 -0.82 -3.85 -3.65
CA TYR A 160 -2.14 -4.46 -3.46
C TYR A 160 -3.05 -3.59 -2.57
N CYS A 161 -4.32 -3.48 -2.94
CA CYS A 161 -5.35 -2.80 -2.16
C CYS A 161 -6.60 -3.68 -2.10
N PRO A 162 -7.06 -4.09 -0.90
CA PRO A 162 -8.31 -4.82 -0.77
C PRO A 162 -9.51 -4.10 -1.39
N LEU A 163 -9.60 -2.77 -1.28
CA LEU A 163 -10.75 -2.04 -1.81
C LEU A 163 -10.87 -2.15 -3.33
N ASP A 164 -9.74 -2.33 -4.04
CA ASP A 164 -9.73 -2.54 -5.48
C ASP A 164 -10.26 -3.94 -5.83
N LEU A 165 -9.88 -4.96 -5.06
CA LEU A 165 -10.43 -6.32 -5.18
C LEU A 165 -11.94 -6.33 -4.89
N PHE A 166 -12.38 -5.66 -3.84
CA PHE A 166 -13.79 -5.56 -3.45
C PHE A 166 -14.58 -4.47 -4.21
N SER A 167 -14.02 -3.90 -5.27
CA SER A 167 -14.63 -2.75 -5.94
C SER A 167 -15.85 -3.08 -6.80
N GLY A 168 -15.89 -4.31 -7.33
CA GLY A 168 -16.80 -4.72 -8.40
C GLY A 168 -16.46 -4.12 -9.77
N GLN A 169 -15.39 -3.33 -9.89
CA GLN A 169 -14.91 -2.77 -11.16
C GLN A 169 -13.78 -3.64 -11.69
N ARG A 170 -13.99 -4.29 -12.84
CA ARG A 170 -13.04 -5.28 -13.40
C ARG A 170 -11.61 -4.74 -13.51
N GLU A 171 -11.44 -3.52 -14.00
CA GLU A 171 -10.11 -2.90 -14.15
C GLU A 171 -9.37 -2.75 -12.81
N ARG A 172 -10.07 -2.32 -11.75
CA ARG A 172 -9.49 -2.21 -10.41
C ARG A 172 -9.19 -3.59 -9.81
N MET A 173 -10.08 -4.56 -10.02
CA MET A 173 -9.85 -5.94 -9.58
C MET A 173 -8.65 -6.57 -10.29
N LYS A 174 -8.48 -6.35 -11.60
CA LYS A 174 -7.30 -6.78 -12.37
C LYS A 174 -6.02 -6.17 -11.80
N LEU A 175 -5.99 -4.85 -11.63
CA LEU A 175 -4.85 -4.15 -11.04
C LEU A 175 -4.51 -4.69 -9.64
N SER A 176 -5.53 -4.97 -8.84
CA SER A 176 -5.39 -5.53 -7.51
C SER A 176 -4.74 -6.92 -7.54
N LEU A 177 -5.25 -7.84 -8.37
CA LEU A 177 -4.69 -9.19 -8.54
C LEU A 177 -3.26 -9.14 -9.11
N LEU A 178 -2.99 -8.29 -10.09
CA LEU A 178 -1.66 -8.09 -10.66
C LEU A 178 -0.64 -7.63 -9.60
N ASN A 179 -1.02 -6.65 -8.77
CA ASN A 179 -0.19 -6.18 -7.67
C ASN A 179 0.03 -7.27 -6.60
N MET A 180 -0.95 -8.15 -6.42
CA MET A 180 -0.83 -9.29 -5.52
C MET A 180 0.11 -10.36 -6.08
N ILE A 181 0.07 -10.64 -7.39
CA ILE A 181 1.01 -11.57 -8.04
C ILE A 181 2.45 -11.04 -7.92
N LYS A 182 2.67 -9.76 -8.26
CA LYS A 182 3.99 -9.11 -8.21
C LYS A 182 4.62 -9.04 -6.81
N ASN A 183 3.79 -8.97 -5.77
CA ASN A 183 4.25 -8.92 -4.38
C ASN A 183 3.29 -9.75 -3.50
N ALA A 184 3.46 -11.07 -3.60
CA ALA A 184 2.55 -12.06 -3.03
C ALA A 184 2.38 -11.95 -1.52
N GLN A 185 3.47 -11.68 -0.78
CA GLN A 185 3.50 -11.76 0.69
C GLN A 185 2.71 -13.00 1.17
N ASN A 186 1.89 -12.84 2.23
CA ASN A 186 0.92 -13.85 2.64
C ASN A 186 -0.48 -13.63 2.04
N ASN A 187 -0.56 -12.95 0.89
CA ASN A 187 -1.80 -12.61 0.21
C ASN A 187 -2.13 -13.51 -0.98
N PHE A 188 -1.13 -14.08 -1.66
CA PHE A 188 -1.34 -14.90 -2.85
C PHE A 188 -0.46 -16.15 -2.85
N LYS A 189 -1.05 -17.29 -3.16
CA LYS A 189 -0.32 -18.55 -3.39
C LYS A 189 -0.95 -19.34 -4.53
N ILE A 190 -0.15 -20.17 -5.19
CA ILE A 190 -0.63 -21.15 -6.17
C ILE A 190 -0.19 -22.55 -5.73
N PHE A 191 -1.10 -23.50 -5.87
CA PHE A 191 -0.85 -24.92 -5.65
C PHE A 191 -1.08 -25.69 -6.94
N LYS A 192 -0.25 -26.71 -7.20
CA LYS A 192 -0.44 -27.71 -8.24
C LYS A 192 -0.55 -29.08 -7.58
N ASN A 193 -1.66 -29.78 -7.77
CA ASN A 193 -1.95 -31.08 -7.15
C ASN A 193 -1.76 -31.07 -5.62
N GLY A 194 -2.22 -29.98 -4.99
CA GLY A 194 -2.09 -29.75 -3.54
C GLY A 194 -0.69 -29.35 -3.05
N LEU A 195 0.31 -29.28 -3.92
CA LEU A 195 1.66 -28.84 -3.59
C LEU A 195 1.82 -27.34 -3.87
N LEU A 196 2.40 -26.60 -2.92
CA LEU A 196 2.67 -25.17 -3.07
C LEU A 196 3.74 -24.92 -4.14
N VAL A 197 3.39 -24.21 -5.22
CA VAL A 197 4.28 -23.89 -6.33
C VAL A 197 4.59 -22.39 -6.48
N TYR A 198 3.77 -21.52 -5.89
CA TYR A 198 4.00 -20.06 -5.89
C TYR A 198 3.71 -19.46 -4.51
N ASN A 199 4.60 -18.61 -4.00
CA ASN A 199 4.45 -17.94 -2.70
C ASN A 199 5.29 -16.64 -2.62
N GLU A 200 5.45 -16.09 -1.42
CA GLU A 200 6.21 -14.85 -1.17
C GLU A 200 7.68 -14.86 -1.59
N LYS A 201 8.27 -16.04 -1.78
CA LYS A 201 9.67 -16.21 -2.22
C LYS A 201 9.80 -16.39 -3.73
N SER A 202 8.69 -16.51 -4.44
CA SER A 202 8.67 -16.69 -5.88
C SER A 202 8.87 -15.36 -6.60
N GLU A 203 9.51 -15.44 -7.77
CA GLU A 203 9.75 -14.30 -8.65
C GLU A 203 8.73 -14.25 -9.80
N GLN A 204 8.68 -13.13 -10.54
CA GLN A 204 7.76 -12.98 -11.67
C GLN A 204 7.97 -14.07 -12.74
N GLY A 205 9.23 -14.49 -12.98
CA GLY A 205 9.53 -15.56 -13.93
C GLY A 205 8.94 -16.92 -13.53
N ASP A 206 8.85 -17.21 -12.23
CA ASP A 206 8.21 -18.44 -11.73
C ASP A 206 6.72 -18.43 -12.05
N PHE A 207 6.06 -17.28 -11.86
CA PHE A 207 4.65 -17.12 -12.20
C PHE A 207 4.42 -17.32 -13.69
N ASP A 208 5.24 -16.70 -14.55
CA ASP A 208 5.11 -16.82 -15.99
C ASP A 208 5.30 -18.27 -16.48
N TYR A 209 6.21 -19.02 -15.84
CA TYR A 209 6.37 -20.46 -16.08
C TYR A 209 5.12 -21.25 -15.67
N ILE A 210 4.59 -20.99 -14.46
CA ILE A 210 3.39 -21.67 -13.96
C ILE A 210 2.19 -21.39 -14.87
N LEU A 211 1.99 -20.15 -15.31
CA LEU A 211 0.89 -19.78 -16.20
C LEU A 211 0.97 -20.53 -17.53
N LYS A 212 2.19 -20.68 -18.09
CA LYS A 212 2.42 -21.50 -19.29
C LYS A 212 2.19 -22.99 -19.04
N ASP A 213 2.65 -23.50 -17.90
CA ASP A 213 2.46 -24.91 -17.48
C ASP A 213 0.98 -25.25 -17.24
N MET A 214 0.16 -24.30 -16.78
CA MET A 214 -1.30 -24.48 -16.74
C MET A 214 -1.85 -24.75 -18.14
N ASN A 215 -1.39 -24.02 -19.16
CA ASN A 215 -1.84 -24.13 -20.55
C ASN A 215 -3.38 -24.05 -20.73
N TYR A 216 -4.07 -23.39 -19.80
CA TYR A 216 -5.52 -23.17 -19.84
C TYR A 216 -5.89 -21.75 -20.31
N PHE A 217 -4.92 -20.84 -20.27
CA PHE A 217 -5.10 -19.42 -20.54
C PHE A 217 -4.14 -18.99 -21.65
N SER A 218 -4.64 -18.18 -22.59
CA SER A 218 -3.86 -17.63 -23.70
C SER A 218 -2.88 -16.56 -23.24
N ASP A 219 -3.26 -15.77 -22.24
CA ASP A 219 -2.44 -14.74 -21.63
C ASP A 219 -2.81 -14.47 -20.16
N LEU A 220 -2.06 -13.55 -19.53
CA LEU A 220 -2.29 -13.11 -18.16
C LEU A 220 -3.66 -12.44 -17.98
N ASP A 221 -4.13 -11.67 -18.97
CA ASP A 221 -5.40 -10.96 -18.86
C ASP A 221 -6.57 -11.95 -18.79
N GLN A 222 -6.54 -13.02 -19.58
CA GLN A 222 -7.52 -14.09 -19.54
C GLN A 222 -7.53 -14.82 -18.18
N PHE A 223 -6.34 -15.07 -17.61
CA PHE A 223 -6.21 -15.64 -16.25
C PHE A 223 -6.80 -14.72 -15.18
N LEU A 224 -6.55 -13.41 -15.26
CA LEU A 224 -7.11 -12.44 -14.32
C LEU A 224 -8.63 -12.33 -14.47
N ASP A 225 -9.14 -12.28 -15.71
CA ASP A 225 -10.58 -12.25 -16.00
C ASP A 225 -11.27 -13.51 -15.46
N PHE A 226 -10.64 -14.69 -15.58
CA PHE A 226 -11.15 -15.95 -15.01
C PHE A 226 -11.35 -15.87 -13.49
N ILE A 227 -10.37 -15.35 -12.76
CA ILE A 227 -10.48 -15.16 -11.30
C ILE A 227 -11.61 -14.16 -10.97
N ILE A 228 -11.66 -13.04 -11.70
CA ILE A 228 -12.64 -11.97 -11.47
C ILE A 228 -14.06 -12.46 -11.72
N ASP A 229 -14.27 -13.21 -12.79
CA ASP A 229 -15.56 -13.80 -13.13
C ASP A 229 -16.06 -14.73 -12.03
N ILE A 230 -15.18 -15.58 -11.48
CA ILE A 230 -15.52 -16.44 -10.34
C ILE A 230 -15.88 -15.59 -9.11
N LEU A 231 -15.09 -14.57 -8.78
CA LEU A 231 -15.33 -13.72 -7.61
C LEU A 231 -16.61 -12.88 -7.71
N LEU A 232 -17.02 -12.49 -8.93
CA LEU A 232 -18.22 -11.70 -9.21
C LEU A 232 -19.46 -12.56 -9.48
N SER A 233 -19.30 -13.86 -9.73
CA SER A 233 -20.39 -14.79 -10.01
C SER A 233 -21.35 -14.96 -8.83
N ASP A 234 -22.59 -15.29 -9.16
CA ASP A 234 -23.52 -15.83 -8.16
C ASP A 234 -23.03 -17.22 -7.73
N ILE A 235 -23.03 -17.47 -6.42
CA ILE A 235 -22.59 -18.73 -5.82
C ILE A 235 -23.36 -19.94 -6.38
N ASN A 236 -24.59 -19.73 -6.85
CA ASN A 236 -25.44 -20.78 -7.43
C ASN A 236 -25.33 -20.88 -8.95
N GLN A 237 -24.56 -20.02 -9.61
CA GLN A 237 -24.43 -20.02 -11.05
C GLN A 237 -23.64 -21.26 -11.52
N PRO A 238 -24.24 -22.16 -12.33
CA PRO A 238 -23.57 -23.38 -12.77
C PRO A 238 -22.56 -23.14 -13.90
N TYR A 239 -22.62 -21.97 -14.53
CA TYR A 239 -21.92 -21.67 -15.76
C TYR A 239 -21.59 -20.18 -15.87
N ILE A 240 -20.33 -19.87 -16.18
CA ILE A 240 -19.89 -18.50 -16.45
C ILE A 240 -19.27 -18.45 -17.85
N LYS A 241 -19.77 -17.55 -18.69
CA LYS A 241 -19.08 -17.19 -19.93
C LYS A 241 -18.00 -16.17 -19.59
N LEU A 242 -16.75 -16.45 -19.97
CA LEU A 242 -15.64 -15.56 -19.66
C LEU A 242 -15.85 -14.18 -20.31
N GLU A 243 -15.82 -13.12 -19.51
CA GLU A 243 -15.91 -11.74 -19.98
C GLU A 243 -14.51 -11.16 -20.15
N GLN A 244 -14.08 -10.97 -21.40
CA GLN A 244 -12.81 -10.31 -21.70
C GLN A 244 -12.93 -8.81 -21.44
N SER A 245 -12.18 -8.31 -20.45
CA SER A 245 -12.09 -6.87 -20.19
C SER A 245 -10.89 -6.25 -20.90
N LYS A 246 -10.71 -4.92 -20.78
CA LYS A 246 -9.58 -4.26 -21.44
C LYS A 246 -8.26 -4.84 -20.90
N LYS A 247 -7.21 -4.75 -21.72
CA LYS A 247 -5.87 -5.14 -21.28
C LYS A 247 -5.51 -4.35 -20.03
N HIS A 248 -4.93 -5.04 -19.06
CA HIS A 248 -4.46 -4.41 -17.84
C HIS A 248 -3.57 -3.20 -18.18
N SER A 249 -3.93 -2.03 -17.68
CA SER A 249 -3.10 -0.84 -17.80
C SER A 249 -2.27 -0.70 -16.53
N LEU A 250 -0.95 -0.54 -16.70
CA LEU A 250 -0.05 -0.22 -15.60
C LEU A 250 -0.25 1.25 -15.20
N HIS A 251 -1.36 1.55 -14.54
CA HIS A 251 -1.50 2.83 -13.86
C HIS A 251 -0.83 2.74 -12.50
N ASP A 252 -0.10 3.79 -12.13
CA ASP A 252 0.36 3.91 -10.76
C ASP A 252 -0.84 3.97 -9.83
N LYS A 253 -0.74 3.21 -8.73
CA LYS A 253 -1.76 3.18 -7.70
C LYS A 253 -1.97 4.62 -7.20
N PRO A 254 -3.21 5.13 -7.16
CA PRO A 254 -3.46 6.44 -6.58
C PRO A 254 -2.99 6.48 -5.13
N ASN A 255 -2.57 7.65 -4.67
CA ASN A 255 -2.10 7.87 -3.30
C ASN A 255 -3.21 7.65 -2.24
N GLN A 256 -4.46 7.48 -2.67
CA GLN A 256 -5.63 7.27 -1.83
C GLN A 256 -6.33 5.95 -2.20
N CYS A 257 -6.99 5.38 -1.21
CA CYS A 257 -7.80 4.18 -1.34
C CYS A 257 -9.28 4.59 -1.53
N TYR A 258 -9.94 4.00 -2.52
CA TYR A 258 -11.36 4.29 -2.83
C TYR A 258 -12.22 3.06 -2.57
N GLU A 259 -13.35 3.21 -1.87
CA GLU A 259 -14.34 2.12 -1.77
C GLU A 259 -15.07 1.98 -3.13
N GLY A 260 -15.41 0.75 -3.53
CA GLY A 260 -16.27 0.51 -4.70
C GLY A 260 -17.75 0.38 -4.32
N GLN A 261 -18.62 0.50 -5.32
CA GLN A 261 -20.08 0.42 -5.15
C GLN A 261 -20.75 -0.63 -6.07
N HIS A 262 -19.98 -1.48 -6.75
CA HIS A 262 -20.50 -2.27 -7.88
C HIS A 262 -20.61 -3.80 -7.63
N LEU A 263 -20.42 -4.27 -6.39
CA LEU A 263 -20.60 -5.68 -6.09
C LEU A 263 -22.09 -6.05 -6.07
N LYS A 264 -22.47 -7.05 -6.87
CA LYS A 264 -23.84 -7.59 -6.89
C LYS A 264 -24.13 -8.28 -5.56
N SER A 265 -25.34 -8.11 -5.02
CA SER A 265 -25.74 -8.63 -3.70
C SER A 265 -25.69 -10.15 -3.59
N ASN A 266 -25.80 -10.87 -4.70
CA ASN A 266 -25.70 -12.32 -4.78
C ASN A 266 -24.27 -12.84 -5.01
N SER A 267 -23.29 -11.95 -5.26
CA SER A 267 -21.90 -12.36 -5.47
C SER A 267 -21.27 -12.86 -4.18
N PHE A 268 -20.35 -13.83 -4.31
CA PHE A 268 -19.56 -14.31 -3.18
C PHE A 268 -18.84 -13.18 -2.43
N LEU A 269 -18.19 -12.29 -3.19
CA LEU A 269 -17.38 -11.22 -2.63
C LEU A 269 -18.22 -10.18 -1.86
N TYR A 270 -19.47 -9.95 -2.29
CA TYR A 270 -20.42 -9.13 -1.54
C TYR A 270 -20.73 -9.74 -0.17
N ASN A 271 -21.06 -11.03 -0.10
CA ASN A 271 -21.38 -11.71 1.15
C ASN A 271 -20.20 -11.65 2.14
N LEU A 272 -18.99 -11.92 1.65
CA LEU A 272 -17.78 -11.79 2.45
C LEU A 272 -17.60 -10.36 2.98
N LEU A 273 -17.82 -9.34 2.13
CA LEU A 273 -17.71 -7.93 2.53
C LEU A 273 -18.73 -7.54 3.60
N GLN A 274 -19.98 -8.01 3.51
CA GLN A 274 -21.00 -7.75 4.53
C GLN A 274 -20.58 -8.33 5.89
N LEU A 275 -20.04 -9.56 5.89
CA LEU A 275 -19.52 -10.20 7.10
C LEU A 275 -18.34 -9.41 7.69
N GLN A 276 -17.44 -8.89 6.85
CA GLN A 276 -16.35 -8.04 7.30
C GLN A 276 -16.84 -6.72 7.93
N LYS A 277 -17.90 -6.11 7.40
CA LYS A 277 -18.43 -4.82 7.88
C LYS A 277 -19.11 -4.86 9.24
N MET A 278 -19.44 -6.03 9.79
CA MET A 278 -20.18 -6.15 11.06
C MET A 278 -19.50 -5.46 12.26
N THR A 279 -18.18 -5.26 12.24
CA THR A 279 -17.46 -4.53 13.31
C THR A 279 -17.63 -3.01 13.25
N ASP A 280 -17.92 -2.42 12.09
CA ASP A 280 -17.92 -0.95 11.93
C ASP A 280 -19.18 -0.29 12.53
N SER A 281 -20.17 -1.11 12.91
CA SER A 281 -21.45 -0.68 13.48
C SER A 281 -21.41 -0.43 14.99
N TYR A 282 -20.33 -0.79 15.70
CA TYR A 282 -20.31 -0.81 17.17
C TYR A 282 -19.00 -0.27 17.76
N LEU A 283 -19.11 0.70 18.66
CA LEU A 283 -18.00 1.19 19.48
C LEU A 283 -17.87 0.31 20.73
N PHE A 284 -16.74 -0.38 20.87
CA PHE A 284 -16.47 -1.22 22.03
C PHE A 284 -15.47 -0.53 22.97
N ASP A 285 -15.80 -0.49 24.27
CA ASP A 285 -14.81 -0.24 25.31
C ASP A 285 -14.17 -1.59 25.72
N MET A 286 -12.88 -1.75 25.40
CA MET A 286 -12.23 -3.06 25.31
C MET A 286 -11.18 -3.32 26.40
N GLU A 287 -11.01 -2.41 27.36
CA GLU A 287 -9.93 -2.51 28.35
C GLU A 287 -10.16 -3.62 29.41
N ASN A 288 -11.38 -4.18 29.53
CA ASN A 288 -11.69 -5.21 30.54
C ASN A 288 -12.52 -6.43 30.06
N GLU A 289 -12.78 -6.60 28.76
CA GLU A 289 -13.79 -7.56 28.27
C GLU A 289 -13.22 -8.89 27.71
N GLY A 290 -11.90 -9.00 27.52
CA GLY A 290 -11.26 -10.15 26.83
C GLY A 290 -11.56 -11.52 27.45
N ASN A 291 -11.50 -11.63 28.79
CA ASN A 291 -11.80 -12.89 29.49
C ASN A 291 -13.29 -13.23 29.53
N LYS A 292 -14.17 -12.21 29.53
CA LYS A 292 -15.63 -12.37 29.64
C LYS A 292 -16.25 -13.01 28.39
N HIS A 293 -15.60 -12.83 27.24
CA HIS A 293 -16.01 -13.40 25.95
C HIS A 293 -15.18 -14.62 25.52
N SER A 294 -14.36 -15.18 26.42
CA SER A 294 -13.56 -16.39 26.13
C SER A 294 -14.39 -17.57 25.61
N LYS A 295 -15.62 -17.75 26.14
CA LYS A 295 -16.58 -18.80 25.73
C LYS A 295 -17.61 -18.33 24.71
N TYR A 296 -17.30 -17.34 23.87
CA TYR A 296 -18.29 -16.79 22.93
C TYR A 296 -18.81 -17.82 21.92
N VAL A 297 -17.96 -18.76 21.50
CA VAL A 297 -18.35 -19.82 20.56
C VAL A 297 -19.49 -20.67 21.13
N LYS A 298 -19.31 -21.18 22.35
CA LYS A 298 -20.34 -21.93 23.06
C LYS A 298 -21.65 -21.16 23.19
N LYS A 299 -21.58 -19.87 23.56
CA LYS A 299 -22.77 -18.99 23.63
C LYS A 299 -23.48 -18.83 22.28
N LEU A 300 -22.73 -18.73 21.18
CA LEU A 300 -23.32 -18.63 19.84
C LEU A 300 -24.00 -19.93 19.41
N ILE A 301 -23.37 -21.08 19.70
CA ILE A 301 -23.95 -22.40 19.42
C ILE A 301 -25.21 -22.63 20.27
N GLU A 302 -25.17 -22.29 21.57
CA GLU A 302 -26.32 -22.33 22.47
C GLU A 302 -27.46 -21.44 21.96
N GLN A 303 -27.15 -20.23 21.45
CA GLN A 303 -28.13 -19.33 20.85
C GLN A 303 -28.83 -19.96 19.64
N LEU A 304 -28.07 -20.61 18.72
CA LEU A 304 -28.66 -21.31 17.58
C LEU A 304 -29.63 -22.40 18.03
N SER A 305 -29.23 -23.22 19.01
CA SER A 305 -30.08 -24.28 19.53
C SER A 305 -31.31 -23.76 20.29
N THR A 306 -31.17 -22.68 21.06
CA THR A 306 -32.26 -22.11 21.88
C THR A 306 -33.33 -21.44 21.03
N LEU A 307 -32.91 -20.78 19.94
CA LEU A 307 -33.79 -20.08 19.03
C LEU A 307 -34.22 -20.93 17.82
N ASP A 308 -33.76 -22.19 17.76
CA ASP A 308 -33.99 -23.13 16.66
C ASP A 308 -33.66 -22.53 15.28
N LEU A 309 -32.46 -21.94 15.18
CA LEU A 309 -32.01 -21.23 13.97
C LEU A 309 -31.13 -22.12 13.10
N ASP A 310 -31.48 -22.24 11.82
CA ASP A 310 -30.60 -22.81 10.79
C ASP A 310 -30.04 -21.70 9.90
N LEU A 311 -28.75 -21.40 10.06
CA LEU A 311 -28.11 -20.32 9.30
C LEU A 311 -27.97 -20.61 7.79
N ASN A 312 -28.38 -21.78 7.30
CA ASN A 312 -28.58 -22.01 5.86
C ASN A 312 -29.83 -21.30 5.33
N ILE A 313 -30.78 -20.94 6.20
CA ILE A 313 -32.01 -20.20 5.91
C ILE A 313 -31.77 -18.69 6.03
N GLU A 314 -32.25 -17.91 5.06
CA GLU A 314 -32.02 -16.46 5.01
C GLU A 314 -32.62 -15.69 6.18
N LYS A 315 -33.87 -16.00 6.52
CA LYS A 315 -34.59 -15.39 7.66
C LYS A 315 -33.90 -15.65 9.00
N ASP A 316 -33.32 -16.83 9.16
CA ASP A 316 -32.65 -17.23 10.40
C ASP A 316 -31.29 -16.53 10.53
N ARG A 317 -30.57 -16.34 9.41
CA ARG A 317 -29.38 -15.47 9.38
C ARG A 317 -29.71 -14.06 9.83
N GLU A 318 -30.76 -13.45 9.30
CA GLU A 318 -31.17 -12.11 9.73
C GLU A 318 -31.51 -12.06 11.22
N THR A 319 -32.20 -13.07 11.73
CA THR A 319 -32.59 -13.18 13.14
C THR A 319 -31.36 -13.34 14.02
N PHE A 320 -30.43 -14.22 13.66
CA PHE A 320 -29.15 -14.40 14.34
C PHE A 320 -28.36 -13.09 14.41
N LEU A 321 -28.19 -12.41 13.28
CA LEU A 321 -27.43 -11.15 13.22
C LEU A 321 -28.05 -10.03 14.04
N LYS A 322 -29.39 -9.97 14.14
CA LYS A 322 -30.10 -8.97 14.97
C LYS A 322 -30.04 -9.26 16.47
N THR A 323 -29.93 -10.53 16.86
CA THR A 323 -30.05 -10.96 18.26
C THR A 323 -28.70 -11.28 18.91
N SER A 324 -27.65 -11.55 18.13
CA SER A 324 -26.33 -11.89 18.64
C SER A 324 -25.62 -10.71 19.29
N ASN A 325 -24.80 -11.03 20.30
CA ASN A 325 -23.98 -10.04 20.98
C ASN A 325 -23.02 -9.34 19.98
N PRO A 326 -22.96 -7.99 19.96
CA PRO A 326 -22.10 -7.26 19.04
C PRO A 326 -20.60 -7.63 19.10
N ILE A 327 -20.06 -7.98 20.27
CA ILE A 327 -18.66 -8.42 20.41
C ILE A 327 -18.46 -9.79 19.73
N HIS A 328 -19.44 -10.68 19.81
CA HIS A 328 -19.35 -11.99 19.15
C HIS A 328 -19.41 -11.83 17.62
N LEU A 329 -20.26 -10.92 17.12
CA LEU A 329 -20.30 -10.54 15.71
C LEU A 329 -18.97 -9.89 15.26
N ALA A 330 -18.35 -9.09 16.13
CA ALA A 330 -17.03 -8.52 15.86
C ALA A 330 -15.94 -9.60 15.73
N LEU A 331 -16.03 -10.70 16.48
CA LEU A 331 -15.13 -11.84 16.36
C LEU A 331 -15.38 -12.65 15.08
N ILE A 332 -16.63 -12.88 14.69
CA ILE A 332 -17.00 -13.46 13.39
C ILE A 332 -16.42 -12.62 12.24
N SER A 333 -16.57 -11.30 12.31
CA SER A 333 -15.98 -10.36 11.36
C SER A 333 -14.45 -10.41 11.36
N ALA A 334 -13.81 -10.56 12.52
CA ALA A 334 -12.36 -10.74 12.60
C ALA A 334 -11.88 -12.02 11.90
N VAL A 335 -12.66 -13.11 11.96
CA VAL A 335 -12.42 -14.33 11.16
C VAL A 335 -12.53 -13.99 9.66
N ALA A 336 -13.63 -13.34 9.24
CA ALA A 336 -13.87 -12.98 7.84
C ALA A 336 -12.78 -12.05 7.23
N LYS A 337 -12.16 -11.18 8.03
CA LYS A 337 -11.06 -10.30 7.59
C LYS A 337 -9.73 -11.03 7.42
N ASP A 338 -9.58 -12.20 8.02
CA ASP A 338 -8.35 -12.99 8.02
C ASP A 338 -8.53 -14.38 7.37
N CYS A 339 -9.68 -14.63 6.75
CA CYS A 339 -9.94 -15.83 5.96
C CYS A 339 -9.20 -15.81 4.62
N SER A 340 -9.10 -16.97 3.99
CA SER A 340 -8.47 -17.13 2.66
C SER A 340 -9.47 -17.74 1.68
N ILE A 341 -9.58 -17.16 0.49
CA ILE A 341 -10.41 -17.65 -0.62
C ILE A 341 -9.56 -18.64 -1.43
N MET A 342 -10.08 -19.84 -1.65
CA MET A 342 -9.46 -20.88 -2.45
C MET A 342 -10.28 -21.10 -3.72
N ILE A 343 -9.63 -20.94 -4.88
CA ILE A 343 -10.19 -21.20 -6.20
C ILE A 343 -9.43 -22.37 -6.79
N SER A 344 -9.98 -23.57 -6.67
CA SER A 344 -9.44 -24.78 -7.29
C SER A 344 -10.05 -25.00 -8.65
N PHE A 345 -9.26 -25.39 -9.65
CA PHE A 345 -9.74 -25.59 -11.01
C PHE A 345 -8.97 -26.65 -11.80
N SER A 346 -9.64 -27.22 -12.80
CA SER A 346 -9.14 -28.24 -13.72
C SER A 346 -9.94 -28.25 -15.03
N THR A 347 -9.34 -28.71 -16.12
CA THR A 347 -10.03 -28.92 -17.40
C THR A 347 -10.67 -30.30 -17.52
N ASN A 348 -10.32 -31.24 -16.63
CA ASN A 348 -10.89 -32.58 -16.66
C ASN A 348 -12.30 -32.50 -16.07
N PHE A 349 -13.32 -32.82 -16.89
CA PHE A 349 -14.73 -32.72 -16.53
C PHE A 349 -15.03 -33.46 -15.22
N VAL A 350 -15.68 -32.76 -14.28
CA VAL A 350 -16.23 -33.36 -13.06
C VAL A 350 -17.70 -32.98 -12.96
N GLU A 351 -18.55 -34.00 -12.86
CA GLU A 351 -20.00 -33.82 -12.73
C GLU A 351 -20.32 -32.96 -11.49
N ASN A 352 -21.32 -32.07 -11.59
CA ASN A 352 -21.82 -31.18 -10.52
C ASN A 352 -20.91 -30.03 -10.06
N TYR A 353 -19.78 -29.77 -10.72
CA TYR A 353 -18.99 -28.55 -10.49
C TYR A 353 -19.31 -27.46 -11.53
N PRO A 354 -19.34 -26.17 -11.12
CA PRO A 354 -19.50 -25.06 -12.04
C PRO A 354 -18.25 -24.93 -12.91
N TYR A 355 -18.41 -24.32 -14.09
CA TYR A 355 -17.30 -24.09 -15.00
C TYR A 355 -17.32 -22.69 -15.59
N VAL A 356 -16.12 -22.21 -15.94
CA VAL A 356 -15.92 -21.04 -16.77
C VAL A 356 -15.61 -21.52 -18.18
N ASP A 357 -16.34 -20.99 -19.16
CA ASP A 357 -16.09 -21.24 -20.58
C ASP A 357 -15.25 -20.09 -21.14
N THR A 358 -14.02 -20.43 -21.54
CA THR A 358 -13.04 -19.49 -22.09
C THR A 358 -13.20 -19.30 -23.60
N GLY A 359 -14.08 -20.07 -24.25
CA GLY A 359 -14.21 -20.20 -25.70
C GLY A 359 -13.39 -21.37 -26.26
N ASP A 360 -12.18 -21.57 -25.74
CA ASP A 360 -11.27 -22.65 -26.17
C ASP A 360 -11.43 -23.91 -25.31
N SER A 361 -11.77 -23.75 -24.03
CA SER A 361 -11.91 -24.85 -23.08
C SER A 361 -12.91 -24.54 -21.97
N LYS A 362 -13.41 -25.61 -21.34
CA LYS A 362 -14.22 -25.52 -20.12
C LYS A 362 -13.34 -25.80 -18.92
N ILE A 363 -13.23 -24.80 -18.04
CA ILE A 363 -12.44 -24.90 -16.82
C ILE A 363 -13.40 -25.07 -15.64
N PHE A 364 -13.48 -26.28 -15.11
CA PHE A 364 -14.27 -26.60 -13.93
C PHE A 364 -13.59 -26.03 -12.69
N TYR A 365 -14.37 -25.47 -11.78
CA TYR A 365 -13.82 -24.84 -10.58
C TYR A 365 -14.62 -25.16 -9.31
N LYS A 366 -13.94 -24.94 -8.19
CA LYS A 366 -14.43 -25.03 -6.83
C LYS A 366 -13.98 -23.79 -6.08
N LEU A 367 -14.94 -22.95 -5.70
CA LEU A 367 -14.72 -21.77 -4.86
C LEU A 367 -15.04 -22.12 -3.41
N ALA A 368 -14.08 -21.90 -2.50
CA ALA A 368 -14.26 -22.13 -1.08
C ALA A 368 -13.50 -21.11 -0.23
N VAL A 369 -13.85 -21.00 1.05
CA VAL A 369 -13.14 -20.18 2.04
C VAL A 369 -12.52 -21.06 3.11
N THR A 370 -11.28 -20.78 3.51
CA THR A 370 -10.55 -21.44 4.61
C THR A 370 -10.06 -20.43 5.65
N ASP A 371 -9.35 -20.90 6.68
CA ASP A 371 -8.96 -20.15 7.89
C ASP A 371 -10.18 -19.59 8.65
N LEU A 372 -11.20 -20.43 8.84
CA LEU A 372 -12.49 -20.08 9.45
C LEU A 372 -12.57 -20.38 10.96
N GLU A 373 -11.48 -20.81 11.58
CA GLU A 373 -11.44 -21.11 13.01
C GLU A 373 -11.70 -19.85 13.86
N PRO A 374 -12.36 -20.00 15.02
CA PRO A 374 -12.67 -18.88 15.90
C PRO A 374 -11.40 -18.14 16.36
N LYS A 375 -11.48 -16.81 16.45
CA LYS A 375 -10.39 -15.96 16.94
C LYS A 375 -10.54 -15.74 18.44
N SER A 376 -9.42 -15.69 19.15
CA SER A 376 -9.42 -15.26 20.56
C SER A 376 -9.98 -13.84 20.69
N PRO A 377 -10.78 -13.53 21.74
CA PRO A 377 -11.25 -12.18 22.03
C PRO A 377 -10.16 -11.11 22.06
N ASN A 378 -8.94 -11.49 22.49
CA ASN A 378 -7.76 -10.61 22.51
C ASN A 378 -7.37 -10.08 21.13
N THR A 379 -7.85 -10.70 20.03
CA THR A 379 -7.63 -10.24 18.66
C THR A 379 -8.21 -8.85 18.44
N LEU A 380 -9.35 -8.52 19.06
CA LEU A 380 -9.98 -7.21 18.94
C LEU A 380 -9.14 -6.12 19.64
N VAL A 381 -8.60 -6.41 20.83
CA VAL A 381 -7.69 -5.52 21.56
C VAL A 381 -6.42 -5.27 20.74
N LYS A 382 -5.75 -6.36 20.31
CA LYS A 382 -4.55 -6.29 19.48
C LYS A 382 -4.76 -5.49 18.19
N ARG A 383 -5.96 -5.59 17.61
CA ARG A 383 -6.31 -4.81 16.41
C ARG A 383 -6.31 -3.31 16.70
N LYS A 384 -6.94 -2.87 17.80
CA LYS A 384 -6.99 -1.46 18.21
C LYS A 384 -5.60 -0.89 18.48
N ASP A 385 -4.77 -1.64 19.20
CA ASP A 385 -3.37 -1.26 19.46
C ASP A 385 -2.56 -1.13 18.17
N THR A 386 -2.75 -2.09 17.24
CA THR A 386 -2.10 -2.04 15.93
C THR A 386 -2.57 -0.82 15.14
N GLU A 387 -3.87 -0.52 15.17
CA GLU A 387 -4.45 0.64 14.48
C GLU A 387 -3.85 1.96 14.97
N LYS A 388 -3.75 2.16 16.29
CA LYS A 388 -3.10 3.33 16.88
C LYS A 388 -1.67 3.48 16.38
N LYS A 389 -0.86 2.41 16.42
CA LYS A 389 0.53 2.41 15.94
C LYS A 389 0.64 2.73 14.45
N MET A 390 -0.26 2.19 13.63
CA MET A 390 -0.28 2.44 12.18
C MET A 390 -0.59 3.91 11.88
N ILE A 391 -1.57 4.48 12.59
CA ILE A 391 -1.94 5.89 12.46
C ILE A 391 -0.75 6.79 12.83
N GLU A 392 -0.14 6.59 13.99
CA GLU A 392 1.01 7.39 14.45
C GLU A 392 2.19 7.36 13.46
N ILE A 393 2.44 6.21 12.84
CA ILE A 393 3.50 6.08 11.83
C ILE A 393 3.12 6.79 10.53
N TYR A 394 1.87 6.66 10.10
CA TYR A 394 1.39 7.25 8.86
C TYR A 394 1.29 8.77 8.95
N GLU A 395 0.89 9.33 10.09
CA GLU A 395 0.89 10.78 10.33
C GLU A 395 2.31 11.35 10.22
N LYS A 396 3.30 10.71 10.85
CA LYS A 396 4.72 11.11 10.70
C LYS A 396 5.20 11.04 9.25
N TYR A 397 4.77 10.03 8.50
CA TYR A 397 5.09 9.89 7.09
C TYR A 397 4.41 10.97 6.22
N ARG A 398 3.15 11.30 6.51
CA ARG A 398 2.45 12.39 5.85
C ARG A 398 3.10 13.74 6.14
N GLU A 399 3.48 13.98 7.40
CA GLU A 399 4.23 15.18 7.76
C GLU A 399 5.57 15.26 7.01
N SER A 400 6.31 14.15 6.85
CA SER A 400 7.55 14.18 6.06
C SER A 400 7.28 14.48 4.58
N LEU A 401 6.22 13.90 4.00
CA LEU A 401 5.82 14.19 2.62
C LEU A 401 5.38 15.64 2.44
N GLU A 402 4.59 16.19 3.37
CA GLU A 402 4.13 17.57 3.34
C GLU A 402 5.33 18.54 3.51
N LYS A 403 6.31 18.20 4.35
CA LYS A 403 7.57 18.95 4.50
C LYS A 403 8.44 18.89 3.23
N GLU A 404 8.52 17.75 2.56
CA GLU A 404 9.20 17.60 1.26
C GLU A 404 8.47 18.34 0.13
N GLN A 405 7.13 18.29 0.13
CA GLN A 405 6.31 18.95 -0.88
C GLN A 405 6.29 20.47 -0.71
N GLN A 406 6.48 20.97 0.52
CA GLN A 406 6.72 22.40 0.78
C GLN A 406 8.05 22.90 0.18
N CYS A 407 9.02 22.03 -0.09
CA CYS A 407 10.25 22.34 -0.82
C CYS A 407 10.13 22.18 -2.36
N LYS A 408 8.93 21.89 -2.89
CA LYS A 408 8.64 21.90 -4.33
C LYS A 408 7.68 23.05 -4.66
N ILE A 409 7.98 23.80 -5.72
CA ILE A 409 7.12 24.88 -6.22
C ILE A 409 5.77 24.27 -6.63
N GLN A 410 4.68 24.76 -6.05
CA GLN A 410 3.35 24.17 -6.25
C GLN A 410 2.85 24.38 -7.69
N PRO A 411 2.05 23.45 -8.25
CA PRO A 411 1.50 23.58 -9.60
C PRO A 411 0.33 24.56 -9.70
N HIS A 412 -0.38 24.82 -8.59
CA HIS A 412 -1.53 25.73 -8.57
C HIS A 412 -1.09 27.19 -8.67
N SER A 413 -1.65 27.94 -9.63
CA SER A 413 -1.20 29.28 -10.02
C SER A 413 -1.11 30.29 -8.87
N GLU A 414 -2.16 30.36 -8.02
CA GLU A 414 -2.19 31.33 -6.92
C GLU A 414 -1.17 31.01 -5.81
N THR A 415 -1.08 29.75 -5.38
CA THR A 415 -0.12 29.31 -4.37
C THR A 415 1.31 29.41 -4.88
N ARG A 416 1.52 29.11 -6.18
CA ARG A 416 2.80 29.27 -6.86
C ARG A 416 3.27 30.72 -6.84
N ALA A 417 2.39 31.67 -7.16
CA ALA A 417 2.71 33.09 -7.16
C ALA A 417 3.18 33.56 -5.77
N LYS A 418 2.43 33.23 -4.71
CA LYS A 418 2.79 33.57 -3.33
C LYS A 418 4.11 32.93 -2.88
N GLN A 419 4.36 31.68 -3.28
CA GLN A 419 5.62 30.99 -2.99
C GLN A 419 6.81 31.64 -3.71
N LEU A 420 6.65 31.96 -5.00
CA LEU A 420 7.70 32.63 -5.78
C LEU A 420 8.01 33.99 -5.15
N GLU A 421 7.01 34.81 -4.85
CA GLU A 421 7.18 36.11 -4.20
C GLU A 421 7.97 36.02 -2.89
N ALA A 422 7.60 35.09 -2.00
CA ALA A 422 8.31 34.88 -0.73
C ALA A 422 9.78 34.46 -0.94
N TRP A 423 10.05 33.58 -1.91
CA TRP A 423 11.41 33.18 -2.24
C TRP A 423 12.23 34.31 -2.87
N GLN A 424 11.62 35.11 -3.76
CA GLN A 424 12.27 36.26 -4.36
C GLN A 424 12.69 37.27 -3.29
N GLN A 425 11.81 37.55 -2.32
CA GLN A 425 12.12 38.42 -1.20
C GLN A 425 13.28 37.86 -0.36
N LEU A 426 13.22 36.58 0.02
CA LEU A 426 14.26 35.94 0.83
C LEU A 426 15.62 35.93 0.14
N ILE A 427 15.67 35.58 -1.15
CA ILE A 427 16.91 35.61 -1.95
C ILE A 427 17.48 37.03 -1.98
N THR A 428 16.63 38.02 -2.23
CA THR A 428 17.04 39.42 -2.33
C THR A 428 17.60 39.94 -1.00
N GLU A 429 16.90 39.69 0.11
CA GLU A 429 17.32 40.12 1.45
C GLU A 429 18.63 39.42 1.90
N TYR A 430 18.75 38.12 1.62
CA TYR A 430 19.95 37.36 1.94
C TYR A 430 21.17 37.89 1.18
N LEU A 431 21.05 38.03 -0.15
CA LEU A 431 22.12 38.54 -1.00
C LEU A 431 22.51 39.99 -0.67
N LYS A 432 21.53 40.84 -0.32
CA LYS A 432 21.79 42.19 0.20
C LYS A 432 22.62 42.15 1.49
N THR A 433 22.28 41.24 2.40
CA THR A 433 22.96 41.11 3.70
C THR A 433 24.38 40.54 3.55
N THR A 434 24.57 39.57 2.66
CA THR A 434 25.89 38.94 2.41
C THR A 434 26.74 39.70 1.39
N LYS A 435 26.22 40.79 0.80
CA LYS A 435 26.85 41.57 -0.29
C LYS A 435 27.26 40.71 -1.48
N GLN A 436 26.44 39.71 -1.82
CA GLN A 436 26.64 38.83 -2.96
C GLN A 436 25.68 39.21 -4.09
N SER A 437 26.14 39.23 -5.33
CA SER A 437 25.32 39.56 -6.52
C SER A 437 25.08 38.38 -7.44
N THR A 438 25.65 37.21 -7.14
CA THR A 438 25.60 36.03 -7.99
C THR A 438 25.18 34.78 -7.22
N ILE A 439 24.51 33.85 -7.92
CA ILE A 439 24.14 32.53 -7.45
C ILE A 439 24.64 31.51 -8.48
N ASP A 440 25.50 30.59 -8.07
CA ASP A 440 25.82 29.39 -8.83
C ASP A 440 24.87 28.26 -8.42
N ILE A 441 24.03 27.79 -9.35
CA ILE A 441 23.05 26.73 -9.09
C ILE A 441 23.73 25.42 -8.69
N ARG A 442 24.93 25.14 -9.20
CA ARG A 442 25.66 23.90 -8.91
C ARG A 442 26.09 23.84 -7.44
N GLU A 443 26.45 24.98 -6.88
CA GLU A 443 26.93 25.11 -5.49
C GLU A 443 25.87 25.65 -4.53
N SER A 444 24.75 26.17 -5.04
CA SER A 444 23.64 26.77 -4.30
C SER A 444 23.16 25.91 -3.13
N GLN A 445 23.22 24.59 -3.30
CA GLN A 445 22.80 23.59 -2.34
C GLN A 445 23.69 23.48 -1.09
N ASN A 446 24.88 24.07 -1.11
CA ASN A 446 25.77 24.20 0.05
C ASN A 446 25.56 25.53 0.78
N SER A 447 24.80 26.47 0.20
CA SER A 447 24.49 27.75 0.82
C SER A 447 23.39 27.60 1.87
N PRO A 448 23.51 28.27 3.03
CA PRO A 448 22.44 28.30 4.03
C PRO A 448 21.16 28.99 3.53
N LEU A 449 21.22 29.74 2.42
CA LEU A 449 20.04 30.30 1.74
C LEU A 449 19.10 29.20 1.22
N PHE A 450 19.65 28.09 0.72
CA PHE A 450 18.88 27.02 0.08
C PHE A 450 18.94 25.69 0.82
N ASN A 451 19.70 25.62 1.92
CA ASN A 451 19.87 24.43 2.74
C ASN A 451 19.86 24.78 4.23
N ASN A 452 18.80 24.38 4.92
CA ASN A 452 18.68 24.50 6.36
C ASN A 452 18.87 23.13 7.01
N THR A 453 20.03 22.94 7.63
CA THR A 453 20.44 21.67 8.27
C THR A 453 19.71 21.40 9.59
N GLU A 454 19.23 22.43 10.31
CA GLU A 454 18.55 22.26 11.61
C GLU A 454 17.18 21.58 11.45
N ILE A 455 16.45 21.92 10.39
CA ILE A 455 15.15 21.31 10.06
C ILE A 455 15.24 20.29 8.91
N ASN A 456 16.46 19.95 8.48
CA ASN A 456 16.78 19.03 7.39
C ASN A 456 15.98 19.33 6.11
N ARG A 457 15.97 20.61 5.69
CA ARG A 457 15.26 21.09 4.49
C ARG A 457 16.23 21.65 3.46
N LYS A 458 15.99 21.33 2.19
CA LYS A 458 16.85 21.74 1.08
C LYS A 458 16.03 21.98 -0.18
N LEU A 459 16.26 23.10 -0.85
CA LEU A 459 15.61 23.43 -2.12
C LEU A 459 16.31 22.70 -3.29
N SER A 460 15.53 22.16 -4.24
CA SER A 460 16.09 21.49 -5.42
C SER A 460 16.66 22.51 -6.41
N GLN A 461 17.67 22.11 -7.20
CA GLN A 461 18.26 22.97 -8.24
C GLN A 461 17.21 23.42 -9.28
N GLU A 462 16.28 22.54 -9.64
CA GLU A 462 15.17 22.85 -10.55
C GLU A 462 14.24 23.94 -9.99
N ALA A 463 13.95 23.89 -8.68
CA ALA A 463 13.14 24.92 -8.04
C ALA A 463 13.89 26.26 -7.96
N ILE A 464 15.19 26.25 -7.65
CA ILE A 464 16.04 27.45 -7.67
C ILE A 464 16.04 28.09 -9.05
N LEU A 465 16.26 27.29 -10.11
CA LEU A 465 16.20 27.79 -11.49
C LEU A 465 14.84 28.40 -11.84
N THR A 466 13.75 27.75 -11.44
CA THR A 466 12.39 28.27 -11.68
C THR A 466 12.16 29.62 -10.99
N ILE A 467 12.67 29.81 -9.78
CA ILE A 467 12.58 31.09 -9.05
C ILE A 467 13.37 32.17 -9.79
N LEU A 468 14.61 31.87 -10.20
CA LEU A 468 15.49 32.80 -10.91
C LEU A 468 14.95 33.20 -12.28
N GLU A 469 14.36 32.25 -13.02
CA GLU A 469 13.67 32.53 -14.28
C GLU A 469 12.43 33.41 -14.08
N ASP A 470 11.75 33.29 -12.94
CA ASP A 470 10.62 34.17 -12.62
C ASP A 470 11.10 35.58 -12.24
N MET A 471 12.19 35.70 -11.47
CA MET A 471 12.85 36.98 -11.18
C MET A 471 13.34 37.69 -12.44
N ALA A 472 13.78 36.94 -13.45
CA ALA A 472 14.21 37.53 -14.72
C ALA A 472 13.08 38.24 -15.48
N LYS A 473 11.83 37.78 -15.35
CA LYS A 473 10.68 38.43 -15.99
C LYS A 473 10.46 39.85 -15.49
N THR A 474 10.84 40.13 -14.24
CA THR A 474 10.74 41.44 -13.61
C THR A 474 12.07 42.20 -13.63
N GLY A 475 13.09 41.69 -14.34
CA GLY A 475 14.40 42.32 -14.46
C GLY A 475 15.25 42.27 -13.18
N ARG A 476 14.90 41.39 -12.23
CA ARG A 476 15.61 41.23 -10.95
C ARG A 476 16.65 40.13 -10.94
N ALA A 477 16.75 39.36 -12.02
CA ALA A 477 17.82 38.38 -12.21
C ALA A 477 18.15 38.21 -13.69
N ALA A 478 19.37 37.80 -14.00
CA ALA A 478 19.78 37.47 -15.36
C ALA A 478 20.83 36.35 -15.35
N PRO A 479 20.77 35.39 -16.29
CA PRO A 479 21.83 34.40 -16.43
C PRO A 479 23.10 35.07 -16.98
N VAL A 480 24.26 34.71 -16.42
CA VAL A 480 25.57 35.24 -16.86
C VAL A 480 25.95 34.66 -18.23
N ASP A 481 25.50 33.45 -18.53
CA ASP A 481 25.80 32.75 -19.78
C ASP A 481 24.59 31.97 -20.32
N LYS A 482 24.77 31.35 -21.49
CA LYS A 482 23.74 30.47 -22.08
C LYS A 482 23.52 29.18 -21.31
N SER A 483 24.47 28.78 -20.45
CA SER A 483 24.38 27.54 -19.68
C SER A 483 23.43 27.67 -18.50
N LYS A 484 23.06 28.91 -18.12
CA LYS A 484 22.14 29.22 -17.00
C LYS A 484 22.58 28.61 -15.68
N ASN A 485 23.87 28.34 -15.51
CA ASN A 485 24.41 27.78 -14.26
C ASN A 485 24.69 28.87 -13.22
N ILE A 486 25.10 30.05 -13.68
CA ILE A 486 25.40 31.21 -12.85
C ILE A 486 24.41 32.31 -13.20
N TRP A 487 23.78 32.86 -12.17
CA TRP A 487 22.80 33.92 -12.26
C TRP A 487 23.25 35.13 -11.48
N GLU A 488 23.12 36.31 -12.06
CA GLU A 488 23.18 37.57 -11.34
C GLU A 488 21.79 37.89 -10.80
N VAL A 489 21.73 38.39 -9.56
CA VAL A 489 20.50 38.84 -8.91
C VAL A 489 20.67 40.28 -8.47
N TYR A 490 19.67 41.10 -8.76
CA TYR A 490 19.70 42.54 -8.54
C TYR A 490 18.64 42.92 -7.49
N TRP A 491 19.07 43.41 -6.33
CA TRP A 491 18.16 43.90 -5.29
C TRP A 491 17.66 45.33 -5.54
N HIS A 492 18.38 46.09 -6.36
CA HIS A 492 17.84 47.21 -7.13
C HIS A 492 17.96 46.85 -8.60
N SER A 493 16.95 47.19 -9.40
CA SER A 493 17.06 47.07 -10.86
C SER A 493 18.27 47.86 -11.38
N LEU A 494 18.82 47.47 -12.53
CA LEU A 494 19.91 48.23 -13.17
C LEU A 494 19.53 49.70 -13.39
N ASP A 495 18.23 49.98 -13.55
CA ASP A 495 17.68 51.33 -13.67
C ASP A 495 17.78 52.13 -12.36
N GLU A 496 17.34 51.54 -11.26
CA GLU A 496 17.41 52.13 -9.93
C GLU A 496 18.86 52.35 -9.50
N TRP A 497 19.74 51.37 -9.76
CA TRP A 497 21.18 51.54 -9.54
C TRP A 497 21.74 52.70 -10.33
N GLY A 498 21.42 52.77 -11.61
CA GLY A 498 21.80 53.90 -12.44
C GLY A 498 21.30 55.22 -11.85
N ASN A 499 20.02 55.31 -11.49
CA ASN A 499 19.45 56.53 -10.92
C ASN A 499 20.11 56.92 -9.58
N LEU A 500 20.44 55.97 -8.70
CA LEU A 500 21.17 56.26 -7.45
C LEU A 500 22.56 56.84 -7.71
N ILE A 501 23.32 56.22 -8.63
CA ILE A 501 24.65 56.68 -9.01
C ILE A 501 24.59 58.07 -9.66
N TYR A 502 23.63 58.27 -10.57
CA TYR A 502 23.44 59.56 -11.25
C TYR A 502 23.03 60.67 -10.26
N ASN A 503 22.11 60.38 -9.33
CA ASN A 503 21.69 61.34 -8.32
C ASN A 503 22.86 61.73 -7.39
N TRP A 504 23.69 60.76 -7.00
CA TRP A 504 24.92 61.05 -6.26
C TRP A 504 25.87 61.95 -7.05
N ALA A 505 26.08 61.65 -8.34
CA ALA A 505 26.95 62.44 -9.19
C ALA A 505 26.47 63.90 -9.30
N CYS A 506 25.17 64.11 -9.49
CA CYS A 506 24.57 65.45 -9.52
C CYS A 506 24.71 66.18 -8.18
N ASN A 507 24.44 65.50 -7.06
CA ASN A 507 24.48 66.11 -5.72
C ASN A 507 25.91 66.48 -5.28
N ASN A 508 26.93 65.78 -5.77
CA ASN A 508 28.33 66.03 -5.43
C ASN A 508 29.07 66.88 -6.48
N GLY A 509 28.35 67.47 -7.45
CA GLY A 509 28.95 68.34 -8.45
C GLY A 509 29.86 67.62 -9.45
N MET A 510 29.64 66.32 -9.67
CA MET A 510 30.42 65.48 -10.60
C MET A 510 29.90 65.54 -12.05
N ASN A 511 28.93 66.42 -12.33
CA ASN A 511 28.46 66.64 -13.69
C ASN A 511 29.59 67.27 -14.53
N ASN A 512 29.80 66.73 -15.73
CA ASN A 512 30.86 67.09 -16.67
C ASN A 512 32.31 66.78 -16.20
N SER A 513 32.50 66.16 -15.04
CA SER A 513 33.80 65.58 -14.64
C SER A 513 33.85 64.09 -14.96
N VAL A 514 35.06 63.57 -15.14
CA VAL A 514 35.30 62.13 -15.31
C VAL A 514 35.64 61.56 -13.95
N CYS A 515 34.94 60.48 -13.57
CA CYS A 515 35.22 59.72 -12.36
C CYS A 515 35.57 58.27 -12.74
N THR A 516 36.53 57.67 -12.04
CA THR A 516 36.88 56.26 -12.27
C THR A 516 35.82 55.34 -11.65
N LEU A 517 35.62 54.15 -12.21
CA LEU A 517 34.70 53.17 -11.60
C LEU A 517 35.18 52.72 -10.21
N PHE A 518 36.50 52.80 -9.97
CA PHE A 518 37.09 52.55 -8.65
C PHE A 518 36.66 53.62 -7.64
N GLU A 519 36.71 54.90 -7.99
CA GLU A 519 36.24 55.98 -7.11
C GLU A 519 34.74 55.89 -6.81
N LEU A 520 33.93 55.43 -7.76
CA LEU A 520 32.49 55.19 -7.53
C LEU A 520 32.21 54.02 -6.59
N ARG A 521 33.03 52.96 -6.68
CA ARG A 521 32.84 51.73 -5.93
C ARG A 521 33.49 51.78 -4.54
N GLU A 522 34.68 52.36 -4.45
CA GLU A 522 35.57 52.26 -3.29
C GLU A 522 36.07 53.63 -2.79
N GLY A 523 35.65 54.74 -3.40
CA GLY A 523 36.07 56.07 -3.00
C GLY A 523 35.49 56.52 -1.66
N GLU A 524 36.24 57.32 -0.91
CA GLU A 524 35.81 57.83 0.41
C GLU A 524 34.50 58.63 0.35
N ASN A 525 34.26 59.35 -0.76
CA ASN A 525 33.05 60.16 -0.99
C ASN A 525 31.79 59.33 -1.31
N THR A 526 31.93 58.01 -1.45
CA THR A 526 30.81 57.10 -1.70
C THR A 526 30.53 56.18 -0.51
N ALA A 527 31.31 56.26 0.57
CA ALA A 527 31.24 55.32 1.69
C ALA A 527 29.87 55.26 2.39
N ASP A 528 29.06 56.31 2.28
CA ASP A 528 27.70 56.41 2.82
C ASP A 528 26.61 56.02 1.80
N GLN A 529 26.98 55.68 0.57
CA GLN A 529 26.06 55.33 -0.51
C GLN A 529 25.80 53.82 -0.59
N GLU A 530 24.58 53.43 -0.94
CA GLU A 530 24.20 52.01 -1.07
C GLU A 530 24.96 51.27 -2.18
N PHE A 531 25.47 51.99 -3.20
CA PHE A 531 26.26 51.39 -4.29
C PHE A 531 27.75 51.22 -3.95
N HIS A 532 28.20 51.63 -2.76
CA HIS A 532 29.56 51.42 -2.33
C HIS A 532 29.87 49.92 -2.16
N GLY A 533 30.95 49.46 -2.80
CA GLY A 533 31.34 48.06 -2.85
C GLY A 533 30.49 47.20 -3.80
N LEU A 534 29.61 47.79 -4.61
CA LEU A 534 28.80 47.07 -5.61
C LEU A 534 29.69 46.24 -6.54
N ASP A 535 29.22 45.06 -6.95
CA ASP A 535 29.96 44.23 -7.90
C ASP A 535 30.26 44.97 -9.21
N MET A 536 31.50 44.87 -9.69
CA MET A 536 31.99 45.65 -10.84
C MET A 536 31.16 45.38 -12.11
N ASN A 537 30.72 44.14 -12.33
CA ASN A 537 29.92 43.81 -13.51
C ASN A 537 28.52 44.43 -13.44
N VAL A 538 27.93 44.46 -12.24
CA VAL A 538 26.62 45.11 -12.00
C VAL A 538 26.73 46.62 -12.19
N LEU A 539 27.80 47.24 -11.68
CA LEU A 539 28.08 48.66 -11.83
C LEU A 539 28.19 49.06 -13.31
N VAL A 540 29.00 48.33 -14.10
CA VAL A 540 29.16 48.58 -15.53
C VAL A 540 27.83 48.43 -16.27
N LYS A 541 27.03 47.40 -15.96
CA LYS A 541 25.71 47.20 -16.58
C LYS A 541 24.73 48.32 -16.25
N ALA A 542 24.73 48.80 -15.01
CA ALA A 542 23.89 49.93 -14.59
C ALA A 542 24.28 51.23 -15.32
N LEU A 543 25.58 51.49 -15.46
CA LEU A 543 26.10 52.64 -16.20
C LEU A 543 25.82 52.55 -17.70
N LYS A 544 25.94 51.37 -18.32
CA LYS A 544 25.53 51.16 -19.73
C LYS A 544 24.04 51.46 -19.95
N ASN A 545 23.18 51.15 -18.98
CA ASN A 545 21.76 51.50 -19.05
C ASN A 545 21.56 53.02 -18.99
N LEU A 546 22.29 53.73 -18.12
CA LEU A 546 22.28 55.20 -18.08
C LEU A 546 22.84 55.85 -19.35
N GLU A 547 23.84 55.25 -19.97
CA GLU A 547 24.44 55.69 -21.22
C GLU A 547 23.44 55.62 -22.37
N VAL A 548 22.67 54.53 -22.47
CA VAL A 548 21.54 54.42 -23.42
C VAL A 548 20.49 55.51 -23.21
N LYS A 549 20.33 56.00 -21.97
CA LYS A 549 19.44 57.11 -21.62
C LYS A 549 20.07 58.50 -21.84
N GLY A 550 21.32 58.56 -22.31
CA GLY A 550 22.04 59.81 -22.58
C GLY A 550 22.45 60.59 -21.33
N ARG A 551 22.55 59.94 -20.17
CA ARG A 551 22.88 60.58 -18.87
C ARG A 551 24.35 60.46 -18.46
N CYS A 552 25.08 59.55 -19.09
CA CYS A 552 26.52 59.40 -18.91
C CYS A 552 27.17 58.81 -20.17
N GLU A 553 28.49 58.83 -20.22
CA GLU A 553 29.31 58.17 -21.24
C GLU A 553 30.40 57.36 -20.54
N LEU A 554 30.51 56.07 -20.87
CA LEU A 554 31.56 55.20 -20.34
C LEU A 554 32.84 55.40 -21.15
N ILE A 555 33.95 55.59 -20.45
CA ILE A 555 35.27 55.84 -21.06
C ILE A 555 36.22 54.74 -20.63
N GLU A 556 36.89 54.11 -21.58
CA GLU A 556 37.96 53.14 -21.33
C GLU A 556 39.32 53.81 -21.49
N PHE A 557 40.21 53.64 -20.51
CA PHE A 557 41.58 54.14 -20.49
C PHE A 557 42.53 52.97 -20.28
N ASP A 558 43.26 52.50 -21.30
CA ASP A 558 44.22 51.38 -21.19
C ASP A 558 43.72 50.22 -20.30
N ASP A 559 44.11 50.18 -19.01
CA ASP A 559 43.74 49.16 -18.01
C ASP A 559 42.62 49.56 -17.02
N ASN A 560 42.04 50.77 -17.12
CA ASN A 560 41.03 51.33 -16.21
C ASN A 560 39.77 51.81 -16.93
N GLN A 561 38.62 51.72 -16.24
CA GLN A 561 37.34 52.24 -16.73
C GLN A 561 36.91 53.47 -15.92
N GLY A 562 36.34 54.45 -16.61
CA GLY A 562 35.74 55.64 -16.02
C GLY A 562 34.40 55.97 -16.64
N VAL A 563 33.70 56.93 -16.05
CA VAL A 563 32.42 57.42 -16.52
C VAL A 563 32.36 58.93 -16.40
N LYS A 564 31.77 59.57 -17.41
CA LYS A 564 31.46 61.00 -17.40
C LYS A 564 29.95 61.18 -17.32
N PHE A 565 29.46 61.90 -16.32
CA PHE A 565 28.04 62.23 -16.17
C PHE A 565 27.72 63.56 -16.86
N PHE A 566 26.52 63.70 -17.43
CA PHE A 566 26.07 64.91 -18.14
C PHE A 566 25.05 65.72 -17.34
#